data_AF-A0A7W5VB14-F1
#
_entry.id   AF-A0A7W5VB14-F1
#
_cell.length_a   1.000
_cell.length_b   1.000
_cell.length_c   1.000
_cell.angle_alpha   90.00
_cell.angle_beta   90.00
_cell.angle_gamma   90.00
#
_symmetry.space_group_name_H-M   'P 1'
#
loop_
_entity.id
_entity.type
_entity.pdbx_description
1 polymer ?
#
loop_
_entity_poly.entity_id
_entity_poly.type
_entity_poly.pdbx_seq_one_letter_code
_entity_poly.pdbx_strand_id
1 'polypeptide(L)' 'MAKTPKSAPKPSATARTHRERRRSLLLQLRLAVQKDKADRAERHAGLKRQPRQGRPRDRRASRR' A
#
# COMPACT_ATOMS: atom_id res chain seq x y z
N MET A 1 47.33 -15.37 0.36
CA MET A 1 46.58 -15.13 -0.89
C MET A 1 45.14 -15.55 -0.68
N ALA A 2 44.18 -14.61 -0.60
CA ALA A 2 42.77 -14.96 -0.50
C ALA A 2 42.30 -15.55 -1.84
N LYS A 3 41.74 -16.77 -1.81
CA LYS A 3 41.15 -17.37 -3.02
C LYS A 3 39.92 -16.56 -3.39
N THR A 4 39.88 -16.03 -4.62
CA THR A 4 38.69 -15.35 -5.14
C THR A 4 37.52 -16.35 -5.11
N PRO A 5 36.40 -16.02 -4.43
CA PRO A 5 35.26 -16.90 -4.41
C PRO A 5 34.73 -17.05 -5.83
N LYS A 6 34.43 -18.30 -6.22
CA LYS A 6 33.92 -18.63 -7.56
C LYS A 6 32.63 -17.85 -7.80
N SER A 7 32.58 -17.09 -8.89
CA SER A 7 31.41 -16.27 -9.23
C SER A 7 30.18 -17.16 -9.45
N ALA A 8 29.03 -16.71 -8.95
CA ALA A 8 27.76 -17.38 -9.20
C ALA A 8 27.46 -17.45 -10.71
N PRO A 9 26.82 -18.53 -11.19
CA PRO A 9 26.46 -18.67 -12.60
C PRO A 9 25.44 -17.59 -13.02
N LYS A 10 25.53 -17.15 -14.27
CA LYS A 10 24.58 -16.20 -14.85
C LYS A 10 23.18 -16.83 -14.90
N PRO A 11 22.10 -16.06 -14.66
CA PRO A 11 20.74 -16.60 -14.71
C PRO A 11 20.38 -17.05 -16.13
N SER A 12 19.66 -18.18 -16.22
CA SER A 12 19.14 -18.69 -17.49
C SER A 12 18.15 -17.72 -18.14
N ALA A 13 17.88 -17.91 -19.44
CA ALA A 13 16.86 -17.13 -20.14
C ALA A 13 15.47 -17.28 -19.49
N THR A 14 15.11 -18.51 -19.08
CA THR A 14 13.85 -18.79 -18.35
C THR A 14 13.79 -18.06 -17.01
N ALA A 15 14.87 -18.05 -16.23
CA ALA A 15 14.91 -17.34 -14.96
C ALA A 15 14.70 -15.82 -15.13
N ARG A 16 15.22 -15.24 -16.23
CA ARG A 16 15.03 -13.83 -16.57
C ARG A 16 13.57 -13.51 -16.91
N THR A 17 12.93 -14.31 -17.76
CA THR A 17 11.52 -14.10 -18.13
C THR A 17 10.58 -14.26 -16.93
N HIS A 18 10.81 -15.24 -16.05
CA HIS A 18 10.05 -15.37 -14.81
C HIS A 18 10.23 -14.17 -13.87
N ARG A 19 11.46 -13.63 -13.78
CA ARG A 19 11.73 -12.43 -12.98
C ARG A 19 10.98 -11.22 -13.53
N GLU A 20 10.94 -11.04 -14.84
CA GLU A 20 10.21 -9.96 -15.50
C GLU A 20 8.70 -10.08 -15.26
N ARG A 21 8.13 -11.29 -15.44
CA ARG A 21 6.73 -11.57 -15.12
C ARG A 21 6.38 -11.29 -13.65
N ARG A 22 7.27 -11.65 -12.72
CA ARG A 22 7.08 -11.34 -11.30
C ARG A 22 7.09 -9.84 -11.05
N ARG A 23 8.01 -9.11 -11.70
CA ARG A 23 8.11 -7.65 -11.57
C ARG A 23 6.85 -6.94 -12.10
N SER A 24 6.33 -7.36 -13.25
CA SER A 24 5.12 -6.77 -13.81
C SER A 24 3.90 -7.00 -12.91
N LEU A 25 3.73 -8.21 -12.38
CA LEU A 25 2.65 -8.53 -11.44
C LEU A 25 2.75 -7.70 -10.16
N LEU A 26 3.94 -7.57 -9.56
CA LEU A 26 4.14 -6.75 -8.36
C LEU A 26 3.84 -5.26 -8.61
N LEU A 27 4.18 -4.74 -9.79
CA LEU A 27 3.86 -3.37 -10.18
C LEU A 27 2.34 -3.16 -10.28
N GLN A 28 1.62 -4.07 -10.94
CA GLN A 28 0.17 -4.00 -11.06
C GLN A 28 -0.52 -4.03 -9.70
N LEU A 29 -0.10 -4.93 -8.80
CA LEU A 29 -0.62 -4.98 -7.43
C LEU A 29 -0.38 -3.67 -6.67
N ARG A 30 0.81 -3.07 -6.81
CA ARG A 30 1.13 -1.79 -6.18
C ARG A 30 0.22 -0.67 -6.69
N LEU A 31 0.02 -0.59 -8.01
CA LEU A 31 -0.85 0.42 -8.62
C LEU A 31 -2.31 0.26 -8.17
N ALA A 32 -2.81 -0.99 -8.12
CA ALA A 32 -4.15 -1.27 -7.62
C ALA A 32 -4.33 -0.81 -6.16
N VAL A 33 -3.37 -1.13 -5.28
CA VAL A 33 -3.41 -0.69 -3.88
C VAL A 33 -3.34 0.84 -3.75
N GLN A 34 -2.53 1.50 -4.57
CA GLN A 34 -2.46 2.97 -4.58
C GLN A 34 -3.80 3.59 -4.98
N LYS A 35 -4.44 3.04 -6.03
CA LYS A 35 -5.77 3.47 -6.46
C LYS A 35 -6.81 3.27 -5.36
N ASP A 36 -6.89 2.07 -4.77
CA ASP A 36 -7.84 1.78 -3.68
C ASP A 36 -7.66 2.71 -2.48
N LYS A 37 -6.42 3.07 -2.16
CA LYS A 37 -6.12 4.03 -1.09
C LYS A 37 -6.55 5.43 -1.44
N ALA A 38 -6.33 5.88 -2.68
CA ALA A 38 -6.80 7.17 -3.17
C ALA A 38 -8.34 7.25 -3.12
N ASP A 39 -9.02 6.23 -3.66
CA ASP A 39 -10.48 6.14 -3.65
C ASP A 39 -11.05 6.16 -2.21
N ARG A 40 -10.42 5.45 -1.26
CA ARG A 40 -10.81 5.51 0.15
C ARG A 40 -10.56 6.89 0.76
N ALA A 41 -9.44 7.51 0.46
CA ALA A 41 -9.11 8.84 0.98
C ALA A 41 -10.14 9.89 0.52
N GLU A 42 -10.55 9.84 -0.74
CA GLU A 42 -11.60 10.70 -1.30
C GLU A 42 -12.95 10.49 -0.60
N ARG A 43 -13.38 9.22 -0.42
CA ARG A 43 -14.61 8.90 0.32
C ARG A 43 -14.56 9.44 1.75
N HIS A 44 -13.44 9.25 2.45
CA HIS A 44 -13.27 9.76 3.81
C HIS A 44 -13.22 11.29 3.89
N ALA A 45 -12.64 11.95 2.88
CA ALA A 45 -12.65 13.40 2.78
C ALA A 45 -14.09 13.93 2.61
N GLY A 46 -14.92 13.25 1.81
CA GLY A 46 -16.35 13.55 1.69
C GLY A 46 -17.09 13.44 3.02
N LEU A 47 -16.87 12.36 3.78
CA LEU A 47 -17.51 12.12 5.08
C LEU A 47 -17.08 13.12 6.17
N LYS A 48 -15.83 13.61 6.16
CA LYS A 48 -15.35 14.60 7.14
C LYS A 48 -15.85 16.01 6.85
N ARG A 49 -16.11 16.34 5.58
CA ARG A 49 -16.62 17.66 5.18
C ARG A 49 -18.09 17.84 5.51
N GLN A 50 -18.86 16.75 5.57
CA GLN A 50 -20.27 16.85 5.94
C GLN A 50 -20.40 17.06 7.46
N PRO A 51 -21.10 18.12 7.91
CA PRO A 51 -21.45 18.23 9.31
C PRO A 51 -22.30 17.01 9.67
N ARG A 52 -21.88 16.28 10.72
CA ARG A 52 -22.67 15.16 11.23
C ARG A 52 -24.02 15.72 11.68
N GLN A 53 -25.09 15.34 11.00
CA GLN A 53 -26.44 15.70 11.45
C GLN A 53 -26.71 14.98 12.77
N GLY A 54 -26.99 15.75 13.81
CA GLY A 54 -27.27 15.24 15.14
C GLY A 54 -26.93 16.26 16.23
N ARG A 55 -27.70 16.27 17.30
CA ARG A 55 -27.39 17.07 18.49
C ARG A 55 -26.14 16.49 19.15
N PRO A 56 -25.12 17.29 19.50
CA PRO A 56 -24.01 16.79 20.31
C PRO A 56 -24.59 16.17 21.58
N ARG A 57 -24.04 15.04 22.01
CA ARG A 57 -24.42 14.45 23.30
C ARG A 57 -24.07 15.46 24.38
N ASP A 58 -25.07 15.96 25.07
CA ASP A 58 -24.87 16.82 26.23
C ASP A 58 -23.99 16.07 27.23
N ARG A 59 -22.78 16.60 27.49
CA ARG A 59 -21.93 16.06 28.55
C ARG A 59 -22.65 16.35 29.86
N ARG A 60 -23.04 15.30 30.57
CA ARG A 60 -23.63 15.41 31.90
C ARG A 60 -22.70 16.28 32.76
N ALA A 61 -23.24 17.34 33.36
CA ALA A 61 -22.46 18.25 34.19
C ALA A 61 -21.72 17.47 35.28
N SER A 62 -20.44 17.80 35.49
CA SER A 62 -19.62 17.25 36.57
C SER A 62 -20.27 17.60 37.91
N ARG A 63 -20.35 16.64 38.84
CA ARG A 63 -20.91 16.83 40.19
C ARG A 63 -19.89 17.38 41.20
N ARG A 64 -18.84 18.05 40.72
CA ARG A 64 -17.83 18.68 41.59
C ARG A 64 -18.22 20.12 41.85
#